data_AF-A0A4Z0A4S9-F1
#
_entry.id   AF-A0A4Z0A4S9-F1
#
_cell.length_a   1.000
_cell.length_b   1.000
_cell.length_c   1.000
_cell.angle_alpha   90.00
_cell.angle_beta   90.00
_cell.angle_gamma   90.00
#
_symmetry.space_group_name_H-M   'P 1'
#
loop_
_entity.id
_entity.type
_entity.pdbx_description
1 polymer ?
#
loop_
_entity_poly.entity_id
_entity_poly.type
_entity_poly.pdbx_seq_one_letter_code
_entity_poly.pdbx_strand_id
1 'polypeptide(L)'
;MSTVPDRAPEFVTYDYAHIVQGTPPYRHSSQSKACQRARWASHRDECKWYSEVRQDVAVETKGPQAWKDLCAWVEFHRTSLVNCAVASFNLVKNPGSQKYTTFCVDIHYCNEPGQRMEQRFCLKDMGATDMRNPDNEVPGFNPETVAGGRAVMEAGKKRYGEDYAGTGMICLTADFNTMIVDFPPIMFTIDKTVARAERRPGWNAFLHDYVRQGKKMRFCCRKSEGGCCCGPRARARDADNQACPFSRCLLF
;
A
#
# COMPACT_ATOMS: atom_id res chain seq x y z
N MET A 1 -43.24 -17.02 -22.70
CA MET A 1 -42.46 -16.12 -21.82
C MET A 1 -41.02 -16.61 -21.84
N SER A 2 -40.16 -15.93 -22.60
CA SER A 2 -38.75 -16.29 -22.75
C SER A 2 -37.96 -15.55 -21.67
N THR A 3 -37.35 -16.29 -20.75
CA THR A 3 -36.46 -15.73 -19.72
C THR A 3 -35.15 -15.31 -20.37
N VAL A 4 -34.92 -14.01 -20.48
CA VAL A 4 -33.63 -13.46 -20.90
C VAL A 4 -32.61 -13.75 -19.80
N PRO A 5 -31.50 -14.44 -20.10
CA PRO A 5 -30.46 -14.68 -19.10
C PRO A 5 -29.77 -13.35 -18.78
N ASP A 6 -29.72 -13.06 -17.48
CA ASP A 6 -29.08 -11.90 -16.88
C ASP A 6 -27.60 -11.85 -17.30
N ARG A 7 -27.28 -11.03 -18.31
CA ARG A 7 -25.90 -10.80 -18.75
C ARG A 7 -25.24 -9.89 -17.71
N ALA A 8 -24.40 -10.49 -16.86
CA ALA A 8 -23.47 -9.74 -16.03
C ALA A 8 -22.70 -8.73 -16.91
N PRO A 9 -22.71 -7.43 -16.58
CA PRO A 9 -22.03 -6.45 -17.41
C PRO A 9 -20.52 -6.72 -17.42
N GLU A 10 -19.87 -6.45 -18.56
CA GLU A 10 -18.42 -6.46 -18.65
C GLU A 10 -17.85 -5.27 -17.86
N PHE A 11 -17.67 -5.49 -16.55
CA PHE A 11 -16.99 -4.54 -15.69
C PHE A 11 -15.50 -4.85 -15.64
N VAL A 12 -14.68 -3.82 -15.88
CA VAL A 12 -13.28 -3.82 -15.49
C VAL A 12 -13.27 -3.71 -13.96
N THR A 13 -13.33 -4.86 -13.28
CA THR A 13 -13.20 -4.95 -11.83
C THR A 13 -11.74 -4.77 -11.46
N TYR A 14 -11.46 -3.73 -10.67
CA TYR A 14 -10.22 -3.65 -9.92
C TYR A 14 -10.39 -4.57 -8.72
N ASP A 15 -9.90 -5.81 -8.86
CA ASP A 15 -10.00 -6.83 -7.82
C ASP A 15 -9.01 -6.46 -6.69
N TYR A 16 -9.50 -5.71 -5.71
CA TYR A 16 -8.77 -5.26 -4.52
C TYR A 16 -8.37 -6.42 -3.60
N ALA A 17 -9.02 -7.58 -3.72
CA ALA A 17 -8.84 -8.74 -2.85
C ALA A 17 -7.48 -9.46 -2.99
N HIS A 18 -6.56 -8.95 -3.82
CA HIS A 18 -5.24 -9.55 -4.06
C HIS A 18 -4.06 -8.68 -3.67
N ILE A 19 -4.33 -7.54 -3.03
CA ILE A 19 -3.31 -6.69 -2.39
C ILE A 19 -2.52 -7.45 -1.30
N VAL A 20 -2.99 -8.62 -0.89
CA VAL A 20 -2.44 -9.49 0.17
C VAL A 20 -1.38 -10.50 -0.31
N GLN A 21 -1.29 -10.80 -1.61
CA GLN A 21 -0.37 -11.83 -2.10
C GLN A 21 0.79 -11.19 -2.83
N GLY A 22 1.96 -11.13 -2.19
CA GLY A 22 3.20 -10.47 -2.66
C GLY A 22 3.75 -10.96 -4.00
N THR A 23 3.00 -10.71 -5.06
CA THR A 23 3.29 -10.92 -6.46
C THR A 23 3.91 -9.64 -7.04
N PRO A 24 4.75 -9.75 -8.11
CA PRO A 24 5.44 -8.62 -8.72
C PRO A 24 4.44 -7.58 -9.28
N PRO A 25 4.89 -6.34 -9.60
CA PRO A 25 4.02 -5.24 -10.00
C PRO A 25 3.10 -5.67 -11.16
N TYR A 26 1.81 -5.48 -10.94
CA TYR A 26 0.72 -5.99 -11.76
C TYR A 26 0.91 -5.70 -13.27
N ARG A 27 1.16 -6.76 -14.04
CA ARG A 27 0.25 -7.03 -15.17
C ARG A 27 -1.11 -7.32 -14.54
N HIS A 28 -2.20 -6.85 -15.14
CA HIS A 28 -3.56 -7.34 -14.85
C HIS A 28 -3.48 -8.80 -14.46
N SER A 29 -3.71 -9.16 -13.19
CA SER A 29 -3.74 -10.57 -12.85
C SER A 29 -4.91 -11.11 -13.65
N SER A 30 -4.64 -11.87 -14.70
CA SER A 30 -5.64 -12.54 -15.50
C SER A 30 -6.22 -13.66 -14.64
N GLN A 31 -6.91 -13.28 -13.57
CA GLN A 31 -7.72 -14.23 -12.84
C GLN A 31 -8.79 -14.67 -13.80
N SER A 32 -8.89 -15.98 -13.95
CA SER A 32 -9.92 -16.54 -14.79
C SER A 32 -11.28 -16.01 -14.29
N LYS A 33 -12.21 -15.80 -15.22
CA LYS A 33 -13.60 -15.48 -14.85
C LYS A 33 -14.17 -16.50 -13.84
N ALA A 34 -13.64 -17.73 -13.82
CA ALA A 34 -13.99 -18.74 -12.83
C ALA A 34 -13.55 -18.37 -11.40
N CYS A 35 -12.32 -17.87 -11.20
CA CYS A 35 -11.85 -17.41 -9.89
C CYS A 35 -12.67 -16.22 -9.38
N GLN A 36 -12.98 -15.26 -10.26
CA GLN A 36 -13.82 -14.11 -9.91
C GLN A 36 -15.23 -14.55 -9.50
N ARG A 37 -15.85 -15.46 -10.26
CA ARG A 37 -17.17 -16.01 -9.92
C ARG A 37 -17.16 -16.77 -8.59
N ALA A 38 -16.12 -17.56 -8.34
CA ALA A 38 -15.99 -18.31 -7.09
C ALA A 38 -15.85 -17.41 -5.86
N ARG A 39 -15.22 -16.22 -6.01
CA ARG A 39 -15.05 -15.24 -4.93
C ARG A 39 -16.12 -14.14 -4.91
N TRP A 40 -17.00 -14.09 -5.90
CA TRP A 40 -17.97 -13.01 -6.04
C TRP A 40 -18.88 -12.89 -4.83
N ALA A 41 -19.32 -14.00 -4.24
CA ALA A 41 -20.19 -13.99 -3.06
C ALA A 41 -19.55 -13.27 -1.87
N SER A 42 -18.24 -13.41 -1.65
CA SER A 42 -17.53 -12.74 -0.56
C SER A 42 -17.09 -11.32 -0.88
N HIS A 43 -17.05 -10.93 -2.17
CA HIS A 43 -16.57 -9.62 -2.61
C HIS A 43 -17.70 -8.66 -3.03
N ARG A 44 -18.91 -9.16 -3.27
CA ARG A 44 -20.03 -8.39 -3.84
C ARG A 44 -20.33 -7.13 -3.02
N ASP A 45 -20.45 -7.27 -1.71
CA ASP A 45 -20.87 -6.17 -0.84
C ASP A 45 -19.76 -5.11 -0.71
N GLU A 46 -18.51 -5.56 -0.57
CA GLU A 46 -17.33 -4.70 -0.60
C GLU A 46 -17.21 -3.94 -1.94
N CYS A 47 -17.41 -4.62 -3.07
CA CYS A 47 -17.40 -4.02 -4.40
C CYS A 47 -18.48 -2.96 -4.57
N LYS A 48 -19.69 -3.24 -4.07
CA LYS A 48 -20.80 -2.29 -4.07
C LYS A 48 -20.45 -1.05 -3.25
N TRP A 49 -19.96 -1.24 -2.03
CA TRP A 49 -19.55 -0.15 -1.15
C TRP A 49 -18.48 0.74 -1.81
N TYR A 50 -17.40 0.17 -2.36
CA TYR A 50 -16.40 0.97 -3.08
C TYR A 50 -16.93 1.63 -4.34
N SER A 51 -17.96 1.06 -4.97
CA SER A 51 -18.61 1.71 -6.11
C SER A 51 -19.35 2.97 -5.68
N GLU A 52 -20.02 2.94 -4.53
CA GLU A 52 -20.71 4.09 -3.93
C GLU A 52 -19.68 5.15 -3.51
N VAL A 53 -18.65 4.78 -2.76
CA VAL A 53 -17.54 5.68 -2.37
C VAL A 53 -16.92 6.38 -3.57
N ARG A 54 -16.66 5.64 -4.66
CA ARG A 54 -16.13 6.22 -5.91
C ARG A 54 -17.08 7.24 -6.54
N GLN A 55 -18.39 7.01 -6.47
CA GLN A 55 -19.38 7.97 -6.97
C GLN A 55 -19.36 9.24 -6.12
N ASP A 56 -19.32 9.10 -4.79
CA ASP A 56 -19.26 10.23 -3.86
C ASP A 56 -17.99 11.07 -4.06
N VAL A 57 -16.83 10.41 -4.17
CA VAL A 57 -15.56 11.08 -4.50
C VAL A 57 -15.64 11.80 -5.84
N ALA A 58 -16.32 11.22 -6.83
CA ALA A 58 -16.47 11.85 -8.15
C ALA A 58 -17.34 13.11 -8.09
N VAL A 59 -18.40 13.10 -7.27
CA VAL A 59 -19.24 14.27 -7.00
C VAL A 59 -18.43 15.35 -6.29
N GLU A 60 -17.72 14.99 -5.21
CA GLU A 60 -16.93 15.91 -4.40
C GLU A 60 -15.82 16.60 -5.20
N THR A 61 -15.06 15.81 -5.95
CA THR A 61 -13.92 16.31 -6.73
C THR A 61 -14.33 16.86 -8.11
N LYS A 62 -15.63 16.86 -8.42
CA LYS A 62 -16.19 17.27 -9.72
C LYS A 62 -15.54 16.54 -10.90
N GLY A 63 -15.19 15.26 -10.72
CA GLY A 63 -14.54 14.46 -11.76
C GLY A 63 -14.36 12.99 -11.38
N PRO A 64 -14.51 12.05 -12.32
CA PRO A 64 -14.44 10.61 -12.03
C PRO A 64 -13.01 10.08 -11.82
N GLN A 65 -12.00 10.95 -11.89
CA GLN A 65 -10.60 10.55 -11.96
C GLN A 65 -9.94 10.44 -10.58
N ALA A 66 -10.42 11.18 -9.58
CA ALA A 66 -9.77 11.28 -8.27
C ALA A 66 -9.63 9.93 -7.56
N TRP A 67 -10.67 9.09 -7.60
CA TRP A 67 -10.60 7.73 -7.05
C TRP A 67 -9.54 6.89 -7.77
N LYS A 68 -9.52 6.90 -9.12
CA LYS A 68 -8.51 6.15 -9.90
C LYS A 68 -7.09 6.62 -9.61
N ASP A 69 -6.91 7.93 -9.43
CA ASP A 69 -5.64 8.51 -9.06
C ASP A 69 -5.22 8.08 -7.65
N LEU A 70 -6.14 8.01 -6.69
CA LEU A 70 -5.87 7.48 -5.36
C LEU A 70 -5.35 6.03 -5.44
N CYS A 71 -6.06 5.16 -6.16
CA CYS A 71 -5.64 3.76 -6.34
C CYS A 71 -4.23 3.68 -6.95
N ALA A 72 -3.97 4.47 -7.99
CA ALA A 72 -2.69 4.47 -8.70
C ALA A 72 -1.56 5.07 -7.84
N TRP A 73 -1.87 6.09 -7.03
CA TRP A 73 -0.91 6.75 -6.14
C TRP A 73 -0.48 5.80 -5.02
N VAL A 74 -1.44 5.10 -4.40
CA VAL A 74 -1.17 4.10 -3.37
C VAL A 74 -0.28 2.99 -3.93
N GLU A 75 -0.58 2.49 -5.12
CA GLU A 75 0.23 1.47 -5.78
C GLU A 75 1.63 1.98 -6.14
N PHE A 76 1.75 3.22 -6.60
CA PHE A 76 3.03 3.82 -6.94
C PHE A 76 3.96 3.95 -5.72
N HIS A 77 3.40 4.41 -4.59
CA HIS A 77 4.15 4.68 -3.34
C HIS A 77 4.16 3.50 -2.35
N ARG A 78 3.51 2.37 -2.69
CA ARG A 78 3.38 1.18 -1.83
C ARG A 78 4.67 0.77 -1.13
N THR A 79 5.79 0.71 -1.86
CA THR A 79 7.09 0.34 -1.30
C THR A 79 7.55 1.34 -0.24
N SER A 80 7.44 2.64 -0.52
CA SER A 80 7.82 3.68 0.43
C SER A 80 6.96 3.63 1.69
N LEU A 81 5.66 3.40 1.52
CA LEU A 81 4.69 3.24 2.61
C LEU A 81 5.03 2.04 3.50
N VAL A 82 5.29 0.87 2.91
CA VAL A 82 5.66 -0.35 3.66
C VAL A 82 6.99 -0.17 4.41
N ASN A 83 8.00 0.44 3.78
CA ASN A 83 9.28 0.68 4.44
C ASN A 83 9.14 1.65 5.62
N CYS A 84 8.30 2.69 5.48
CA CYS A 84 7.97 3.58 6.59
C CYS A 84 7.21 2.86 7.70
N ALA A 85 6.25 2.00 7.35
CA ALA A 85 5.51 1.22 8.32
C ALA A 85 6.45 0.38 9.19
N VAL A 86 7.35 -0.39 8.57
CA VAL A 86 8.36 -1.18 9.30
C VAL A 86 9.25 -0.28 10.17
N ALA A 87 9.75 0.83 9.61
CA ALA A 87 10.55 1.79 10.36
C ALA A 87 9.81 2.32 11.59
N SER A 88 8.51 2.64 11.44
CA SER A 88 7.65 3.17 12.49
C SER A 88 7.48 2.18 13.65
N PHE A 89 7.37 0.88 13.35
CA PHE A 89 7.23 -0.18 14.36
C PHE A 89 8.49 -0.37 15.22
N ASN A 90 9.67 -0.02 14.68
CA ASN A 90 10.96 -0.08 15.36
C ASN A 90 11.21 -1.44 16.02
N LEU A 91 11.07 -2.51 15.23
CA LEU A 91 11.01 -3.90 15.70
C LEU A 91 12.27 -4.39 16.43
N VAL A 92 13.41 -3.76 16.20
CA VAL A 92 14.65 -4.01 16.95
C VAL A 92 14.48 -3.64 18.43
N LYS A 93 13.88 -2.48 18.71
CA LYS A 93 13.66 -1.99 20.08
C LYS A 93 12.35 -2.47 20.66
N ASN A 94 11.35 -2.73 19.81
CA ASN A 94 10.01 -3.15 20.20
C ASN A 94 9.60 -4.46 19.48
N PRO A 95 10.21 -5.61 19.80
CA PRO A 95 9.88 -6.87 19.14
C PRO A 95 8.39 -7.22 19.28
N GLY A 96 7.73 -7.51 18.16
CA GLY A 96 6.31 -7.88 18.16
C GLY A 96 5.33 -6.71 18.15
N SER A 97 5.80 -5.45 18.10
CA SER A 97 4.93 -4.27 18.08
C SER A 97 3.95 -4.24 16.91
N GLN A 98 4.31 -4.82 15.76
CA GLN A 98 3.45 -4.93 14.58
C GLN A 98 2.13 -5.68 14.83
N LYS A 99 2.00 -6.43 15.94
CA LYS A 99 0.76 -7.13 16.29
C LYS A 99 -0.35 -6.20 16.80
N TYR A 100 0.05 -5.06 17.35
CA TYR A 100 -0.86 -4.10 17.98
C TYR A 100 -0.60 -2.67 17.53
N THR A 101 0.36 -2.45 16.62
CA THR A 101 0.69 -1.14 16.09
C THR A 101 0.33 -1.10 14.61
N THR A 102 -0.40 -0.06 14.22
CA THR A 102 -0.75 0.23 12.82
C THR A 102 0.02 1.45 12.36
N PHE A 103 0.48 1.45 11.10
CA PHE A 103 1.02 2.67 10.50
C PHE A 103 -0.12 3.44 9.82
N CYS A 104 -0.48 4.60 10.36
CA CYS A 104 -1.53 5.46 9.82
C CYS A 104 -0.91 6.53 8.92
N VAL A 105 -1.56 6.80 7.78
CA VAL A 105 -1.10 7.75 6.77
C VAL A 105 -2.27 8.57 6.27
N ASP A 106 -2.23 9.87 6.51
CA ASP A 106 -3.25 10.81 6.03
C ASP A 106 -2.71 11.58 4.83
N ILE A 107 -3.47 11.56 3.74
CA ILE A 107 -3.11 12.27 2.51
C ILE A 107 -4.24 13.20 2.08
N HIS A 108 -3.89 14.23 1.31
CA HIS A 108 -4.83 15.20 0.77
C HIS A 108 -4.75 15.28 -0.74
N TYR A 109 -5.91 15.33 -1.40
CA TYR A 109 -6.00 15.45 -2.85
C TYR A 109 -5.73 16.89 -3.32
N CYS A 110 -4.48 17.17 -3.66
CA CYS A 110 -4.00 18.51 -4.07
C CYS A 110 -4.31 18.84 -5.54
N ASN A 111 -4.31 17.82 -6.42
CA ASN A 111 -4.64 17.86 -7.87
C ASN A 111 -4.48 19.21 -8.60
N GLU A 112 -3.28 19.77 -8.58
CA GLU A 112 -3.02 21.01 -9.33
C GLU A 112 -2.90 20.71 -10.84
N PRO A 113 -3.33 21.62 -11.73
CA PRO A 113 -3.19 21.45 -13.17
C PRO A 113 -1.75 21.11 -13.59
N GLY A 114 -1.59 20.06 -14.39
CA GLY A 114 -0.28 19.61 -14.90
C GLY A 114 0.50 18.67 -13.97
N GLN A 115 0.01 18.41 -12.75
CA GLN A 115 0.65 17.42 -11.87
C GLN A 115 0.49 15.99 -12.41
N ARG A 116 1.60 15.23 -12.33
CA ARG A 116 1.62 13.80 -12.60
C ARG A 116 0.91 13.05 -11.47
N MET A 117 0.37 11.86 -11.76
CA MET A 117 -0.43 11.07 -10.83
C MET A 117 0.26 10.87 -9.47
N GLU A 118 1.57 10.60 -9.47
CA GLU A 118 2.38 10.39 -8.27
C GLU A 118 2.50 11.60 -7.34
N GLN A 119 2.07 12.79 -7.78
CA GLN A 119 2.11 14.07 -7.05
C GLN A 119 0.71 14.64 -6.76
N ARG A 120 -0.38 13.96 -7.17
CA ARG A 120 -1.75 14.47 -6.97
C ARG A 120 -2.24 14.40 -5.53
N PHE A 121 -1.51 13.69 -4.67
CA PHE A 121 -1.76 13.64 -3.24
C PHE A 121 -0.55 14.14 -2.45
N CYS A 122 -0.83 14.99 -1.46
CA CYS A 122 0.14 15.50 -0.51
C CYS A 122 -0.01 14.76 0.82
N LEU A 123 1.11 14.47 1.49
CA LEU A 123 1.12 13.85 2.80
C LEU A 123 0.75 14.90 3.87
N LYS A 124 -0.28 14.63 4.68
CA LYS A 124 -0.74 15.50 5.77
C LYS A 124 -0.13 15.08 7.11
N ASP A 125 -0.33 13.82 7.47
CA ASP A 125 0.18 13.26 8.71
C ASP A 125 0.58 11.78 8.51
N MET A 126 1.44 11.28 9.39
CA MET A 126 1.78 9.87 9.46
C MET A 126 2.24 9.48 10.86
N GLY A 127 1.87 8.30 11.31
CA GLY A 127 2.21 7.87 12.66
C GLY A 127 2.04 6.39 12.89
N ALA A 128 2.67 5.89 13.96
CA ALA A 128 2.42 4.56 14.48
C ALA A 128 1.40 4.66 15.62
N THR A 129 0.29 3.96 15.49
CA THR A 129 -0.82 4.01 16.44
C THR A 129 -0.93 2.67 17.17
N ASP A 130 -0.89 2.69 18.52
CA ASP A 130 -1.10 1.49 19.34
C ASP A 130 -2.59 1.22 19.51
N MET A 131 -3.06 0.17 18.85
CA MET A 131 -4.46 -0.27 18.83
C MET A 131 -4.95 -0.86 20.15
N ARG A 132 -4.07 -1.04 21.15
CA ARG A 132 -4.47 -1.48 22.50
C ARG A 132 -5.02 -0.33 23.33
N ASN A 133 -4.68 0.91 22.97
CA ASN A 133 -5.26 2.07 23.62
C ASN A 133 -6.68 2.27 23.09
N PRO A 134 -7.73 2.16 23.93
CA PRO A 134 -9.11 2.36 23.48
C PRO A 134 -9.38 3.79 22.97
N ASP A 135 -8.57 4.77 23.38
CA ASP A 135 -8.69 6.14 22.88
C ASP A 135 -8.14 6.32 21.45
N ASN A 136 -7.39 5.32 20.96
CA ASN A 136 -6.88 5.31 19.60
C ASN A 136 -7.89 4.63 18.67
N GLU A 137 -8.93 5.37 18.28
CA GLU A 137 -9.80 4.96 17.20
C GLU A 137 -9.06 5.09 15.85
N VAL A 138 -8.91 3.99 15.13
CA VAL A 138 -8.43 4.01 13.74
C VAL A 138 -9.61 3.76 12.81
N PRO A 139 -10.02 4.76 12.01
CA PRO A 139 -11.10 4.61 11.04
C PRO A 139 -10.90 3.39 10.15
N GLY A 140 -12.00 2.67 9.87
CA GLY A 140 -12.00 1.47 9.03
C GLY A 140 -11.39 0.21 9.65
N PHE A 141 -10.93 0.22 10.90
CA PHE A 141 -10.48 -1.00 11.58
C PHE A 141 -11.67 -1.78 12.15
N ASN A 142 -12.02 -2.90 11.51
CA ASN A 142 -13.15 -3.74 11.91
C ASN A 142 -12.73 -5.23 12.06
N PRO A 143 -13.60 -6.10 12.61
CA PRO A 143 -13.29 -7.53 12.74
C PRO A 143 -12.96 -8.24 11.42
N GLU A 144 -13.43 -7.73 10.28
CA GLU A 144 -13.10 -8.28 8.95
C GLU A 144 -11.66 -7.97 8.55
N THR A 145 -11.12 -6.80 8.93
CA THR A 145 -9.70 -6.47 8.79
C THR A 145 -8.82 -7.52 9.47
N VAL A 146 -9.24 -8.01 10.65
CA VAL A 146 -8.56 -9.09 11.38
C VAL A 146 -8.63 -10.41 10.60
N ALA A 147 -9.77 -10.71 9.96
CA ALA A 147 -9.91 -11.92 9.14
C ALA A 147 -9.01 -11.88 7.89
N GLY A 148 -8.93 -10.73 7.20
CA GLY A 148 -7.98 -10.51 6.10
C GLY A 148 -6.53 -10.70 6.54
N GLY A 149 -6.19 -10.24 7.75
CA GLY A 149 -4.87 -10.44 8.35
C GLY A 149 -4.44 -11.90 8.48
N ARG A 150 -5.38 -12.83 8.73
CA ARG A 150 -5.06 -14.26 8.81
C ARG A 150 -4.55 -14.82 7.47
N ALA A 151 -5.19 -14.48 6.36
CA ALA A 151 -4.75 -14.94 5.03
C ALA A 151 -3.36 -14.42 4.68
N VAL A 152 -3.06 -13.15 5.01
CA VAL A 152 -1.74 -12.53 4.83
C VAL A 152 -0.69 -13.25 5.68
N MET A 153 -1.00 -13.50 6.94
CA MET A 153 -0.13 -14.22 7.88
C MET A 153 0.21 -15.62 7.36
N GLU A 154 -0.80 -16.40 6.95
CA GLU A 154 -0.57 -17.75 6.43
C GLU A 154 0.25 -17.74 5.13
N ALA A 155 -0.01 -16.78 4.24
CA ALA A 155 0.81 -16.58 3.04
C ALA A 155 2.27 -16.22 3.41
N GLY A 156 2.47 -15.38 4.42
CA GLY A 156 3.78 -14.99 4.94
C GLY A 156 4.55 -16.15 5.55
N LYS A 157 3.91 -16.93 6.43
CA LYS A 157 4.48 -18.16 7.00
C LYS A 157 4.86 -19.15 5.91
N LYS A 158 3.99 -19.36 4.91
CA LYS A 158 4.30 -20.23 3.77
C LYS A 158 5.48 -19.72 2.95
N ARG A 159 5.59 -18.41 2.74
CA ARG A 159 6.63 -17.78 1.91
C ARG A 159 8.01 -17.77 2.60
N TYR A 160 8.06 -17.41 3.88
CA TYR A 160 9.32 -17.20 4.60
C TYR A 160 9.69 -18.35 5.54
N GLY A 161 8.78 -19.28 5.82
CA GLY A 161 9.03 -20.39 6.73
C GLY A 161 9.49 -19.91 8.10
N GLU A 162 10.66 -20.39 8.51
CA GLU A 162 11.28 -19.99 9.77
C GLU A 162 11.71 -18.52 9.81
N ASP A 163 11.86 -17.85 8.66
CA ASP A 163 12.24 -16.45 8.57
C ASP A 163 11.05 -15.49 8.69
N TYR A 164 9.83 -15.99 8.84
CA TYR A 164 8.66 -15.14 9.08
C TYR A 164 8.76 -14.43 10.45
N ALA A 165 8.70 -13.10 10.46
CA ALA A 165 8.75 -12.28 11.67
C ALA A 165 7.38 -11.65 12.04
N GLY A 166 6.47 -11.50 11.08
CA GLY A 166 5.11 -11.03 11.35
C GLY A 166 4.38 -10.47 10.14
N THR A 167 3.21 -9.91 10.40
CA THR A 167 2.40 -9.16 9.42
C THR A 167 2.23 -7.75 9.96
N GLY A 168 2.44 -6.76 9.10
CA GLY A 168 2.16 -5.35 9.39
C GLY A 168 0.93 -4.87 8.63
N MET A 169 0.40 -3.73 9.07
CA MET A 169 -0.77 -3.07 8.49
C MET A 169 -0.52 -1.58 8.32
N ILE A 170 -0.99 -1.03 7.21
CA ILE A 170 -1.08 0.41 6.96
C ILE A 170 -2.56 0.78 6.84
N CYS A 171 -3.01 1.75 7.61
CA CYS A 171 -4.27 2.44 7.41
C CYS A 171 -4.00 3.74 6.67
N LEU A 172 -4.72 3.97 5.59
CA LEU A 172 -4.56 5.16 4.77
C LEU A 172 -5.89 5.86 4.64
N THR A 173 -5.89 7.16 4.90
CA THR A 173 -7.09 7.99 4.80
C THR A 173 -6.81 9.13 3.83
N ALA A 174 -7.75 9.35 2.90
CA ALA A 174 -7.64 10.35 1.85
C ALA A 174 -8.68 11.45 2.08
N ASP A 175 -8.18 12.67 2.23
CA ASP A 175 -8.96 13.89 2.37
C ASP A 175 -9.17 14.56 1.00
N PHE A 176 -10.43 14.67 0.60
CA PHE A 176 -10.91 15.33 -0.62
C PHE A 176 -11.58 16.69 -0.31
N ASN A 177 -11.14 17.38 0.74
CA ASN A 177 -11.68 18.61 1.32
C ASN A 177 -12.88 18.40 2.24
N THR A 178 -14.09 18.22 1.70
CA THR A 178 -15.29 18.05 2.53
C THR A 178 -15.64 16.59 2.81
N MET A 179 -14.91 15.67 2.16
CA MET A 179 -15.04 14.23 2.32
C MET A 179 -13.71 13.62 2.77
N ILE A 180 -13.76 12.76 3.77
CA ILE A 180 -12.66 11.90 4.18
C ILE A 180 -13.03 10.47 3.82
N VAL A 181 -12.10 9.76 3.17
CA VAL A 181 -12.32 8.38 2.73
C VAL A 181 -11.22 7.48 3.24
N ASP A 182 -11.62 6.39 3.89
CA ASP A 182 -10.71 5.33 4.28
C ASP A 182 -10.40 4.43 3.10
N PHE A 183 -9.11 4.25 2.82
CA PHE A 183 -8.64 3.30 1.83
C PHE A 183 -8.52 1.90 2.46
N PRO A 184 -8.78 0.82 1.71
CA PRO A 184 -8.66 -0.54 2.23
C PRO A 184 -7.28 -0.76 2.89
N PRO A 185 -7.23 -1.35 4.11
CA PRO A 185 -5.98 -1.54 4.82
C PRO A 185 -4.94 -2.30 4.00
N ILE A 186 -3.71 -1.80 3.96
CA ILE A 186 -2.61 -2.42 3.25
C ILE A 186 -1.89 -3.37 4.20
N MET A 187 -2.16 -4.65 4.06
CA MET A 187 -1.48 -5.70 4.81
C MET A 187 -0.21 -6.17 4.09
N PHE A 188 0.85 -6.41 4.85
CA PHE A 188 2.12 -6.89 4.31
C PHE A 188 2.85 -7.82 5.28
N THR A 189 3.75 -8.63 4.75
CA THR A 189 4.51 -9.62 5.53
C THR A 189 5.92 -9.12 5.80
N ILE A 190 6.45 -9.46 6.98
CA ILE A 190 7.76 -9.01 7.48
C ILE A 190 8.60 -10.25 7.73
N ASP A 191 9.79 -10.30 7.14
CA ASP A 191 10.80 -11.33 7.43
C ASP A 191 11.77 -10.88 8.54
N LYS A 192 12.54 -11.83 9.08
CA LYS A 192 13.52 -11.58 10.15
C LYS A 192 14.62 -10.61 9.76
N THR A 193 15.00 -10.52 8.49
CA THR A 193 16.02 -9.56 8.03
C THR A 193 15.48 -8.14 8.10
N VAL A 194 14.25 -7.92 7.64
CA VAL A 194 13.56 -6.63 7.71
C VAL A 194 13.28 -6.25 9.17
N ALA A 195 12.82 -7.19 10.01
CA ALA A 195 12.52 -6.93 11.42
C ALA A 195 13.75 -6.57 12.27
N ARG A 196 14.95 -7.02 11.87
CA ARG A 196 16.20 -6.76 12.59
C ARG A 196 16.91 -5.49 12.14
N ALA A 197 16.44 -4.83 11.08
CA ALA A 197 17.15 -3.71 10.53
C ALA A 197 16.81 -2.42 11.30
N GLU A 198 17.84 -1.62 11.54
CA GLU A 198 17.76 -0.43 12.39
C GLU A 198 16.97 0.68 11.70
N ARG A 199 16.10 1.32 12.47
CA ARG A 199 15.37 2.51 12.04
C ARG A 199 16.32 3.70 11.97
N ARG A 200 16.48 4.36 10.82
CA ARG A 200 17.22 5.63 10.78
C ARG A 200 16.41 6.74 11.44
N PRO A 201 17.10 7.66 12.12
CA PRO A 201 16.52 8.92 12.54
C PRO A 201 15.90 9.68 11.35
N GLY A 202 14.72 10.28 11.56
CA GLY A 202 14.04 11.10 10.54
C GLY A 202 13.42 10.31 9.38
N TRP A 203 13.14 9.01 9.56
CA TRP A 203 12.54 8.16 8.53
C TRP A 203 11.27 8.77 7.87
N ASN A 204 10.45 9.46 8.67
CA ASN A 204 9.22 10.12 8.25
C ASN A 204 9.47 11.28 7.27
N ALA A 205 10.53 12.06 7.48
CA ALA A 205 10.88 13.16 6.60
C ALA A 205 11.18 12.68 5.18
N PHE A 206 11.82 11.51 5.05
CA PHE A 206 12.09 10.96 3.73
C PHE A 206 10.81 10.50 3.01
N LEU A 207 9.79 9.96 3.71
CA LEU A 207 8.51 9.64 3.06
C LEU A 207 7.90 10.89 2.44
N HIS A 208 7.90 11.97 3.23
CA HIS A 208 7.40 13.26 2.80
C HIS A 208 8.15 13.76 1.54
N ASP A 209 9.47 13.62 1.51
CA ASP A 209 10.29 13.95 0.33
C ASP A 209 9.98 13.07 -0.88
N TYR A 210 9.82 11.75 -0.71
CA TYR A 210 9.49 10.84 -1.80
C TYR A 210 8.13 11.15 -2.43
N VAL A 211 7.12 11.39 -1.59
CA VAL A 211 5.77 11.77 -2.02
C VAL A 211 5.81 13.11 -2.76
N ARG A 212 6.42 14.14 -2.15
CA ARG A 212 6.53 15.48 -2.74
C ARG A 212 7.23 15.47 -4.10
N GLN A 213 8.31 14.71 -4.22
CA GLN A 213 9.09 14.63 -5.47
C GLN A 213 8.48 13.68 -6.51
N GLY A 214 7.44 12.91 -6.16
CA GLY A 214 6.88 11.88 -7.04
C GLY A 214 7.91 10.81 -7.41
N LYS A 215 8.80 10.45 -6.48
CA LYS A 215 9.88 9.49 -6.74
C LYS A 215 9.45 8.09 -6.32
N LYS A 216 9.48 7.15 -7.27
CA LYS A 216 9.29 5.72 -6.94
C LYS A 216 10.52 5.19 -6.22
N MET A 217 10.34 4.64 -5.03
CA MET A 217 11.42 3.96 -4.33
C MET A 217 11.85 2.71 -5.10
N ARG A 218 13.16 2.56 -5.27
CA ARG A 218 13.75 1.39 -5.93
C ARG A 218 14.17 0.40 -4.86
N PHE A 219 13.72 -0.85 -4.98
CA PHE A 219 14.20 -1.94 -4.13
C PHE A 219 15.67 -2.19 -4.42
N CYS A 220 16.48 -2.45 -3.39
CA CYS A 220 17.80 -3.04 -3.59
C CYS A 220 17.70 -4.56 -3.47
N CYS A 221 18.02 -5.29 -4.54
CA CYS A 221 17.91 -6.75 -4.57
C CYS A 221 18.98 -7.48 -3.74
N ARG A 222 19.99 -6.77 -3.22
CA ARG A 222 21.10 -7.31 -2.38
C ARG A 222 21.87 -8.51 -2.98
N LYS A 223 21.69 -8.83 -4.27
CA LYS A 223 22.22 -10.07 -4.89
C LYS A 223 23.69 -10.02 -5.36
N SER A 224 24.41 -8.93 -5.14
CA SER A 224 25.78 -8.77 -5.65
C SER A 224 26.70 -8.20 -4.58
N GLU A 225 27.76 -8.95 -4.29
CA GLU A 225 28.95 -8.49 -3.61
C GLU A 225 29.57 -7.35 -4.46
N GLY A 226 29.38 -6.10 -4.05
CA GLY A 226 30.08 -4.95 -4.66
C GLY A 226 29.24 -3.90 -5.43
N GLY A 227 27.93 -4.09 -5.63
CA GLY A 227 27.08 -2.99 -6.15
C GLY A 227 25.60 -3.35 -6.31
N CYS A 228 24.67 -2.51 -5.85
CA CYS A 228 23.24 -2.78 -5.93
C CYS A 228 22.68 -2.53 -7.36
N CYS A 229 22.13 -3.56 -8.01
CA CYS A 229 21.78 -3.59 -9.44
C CYS A 229 20.42 -2.98 -9.85
N CYS A 230 19.77 -2.15 -9.04
CA CYS A 230 18.37 -1.77 -9.28
C CYS A 230 18.19 -0.40 -9.93
N GLY A 231 19.13 0.03 -10.76
CA GLY A 231 18.95 1.13 -11.73
C GLY A 231 18.69 0.59 -13.13
N PRO A 232 17.90 1.28 -13.98
CA PRO A 232 17.83 0.95 -15.39
C PRO A 232 19.22 1.09 -16.00
N ARG A 233 19.55 0.28 -17.03
CA ARG A 233 20.54 0.69 -18.02
C ARG A 233 19.99 1.94 -18.72
N ALA A 234 20.12 3.09 -18.09
CA ALA A 234 20.04 4.36 -18.77
C ALA A 234 21.25 4.37 -19.71
N ARG A 235 21.00 4.27 -21.02
CA ARG A 235 21.99 4.79 -21.97
C ARG A 235 22.19 6.25 -21.59
N ALA A 236 23.45 6.59 -21.39
CA ALA A 236 23.96 7.89 -20.98
C ALA A 236 23.06 9.09 -21.28
N ARG A 237 22.70 9.84 -20.23
CA ARG A 237 22.87 11.29 -20.10
C ARG A 237 22.35 11.70 -18.73
N ASP A 238 23.27 11.68 -17.78
CA ASP A 238 23.66 12.82 -16.95
C ASP A 238 24.31 12.27 -15.68
N ALA A 239 25.60 12.60 -15.58
CA ALA A 239 26.46 12.16 -14.52
C ALA A 239 26.19 13.02 -13.29
N ASP A 240 25.55 12.44 -12.29
CA ASP A 240 25.86 12.73 -10.90
C ASP A 240 26.02 11.40 -10.17
N ASN A 241 27.30 11.01 -10.11
CA ASN A 241 27.76 9.71 -9.67
C ASN A 241 27.95 9.74 -8.16
N GLN A 242 26.87 9.61 -7.40
CA GLN A 242 26.96 9.35 -5.97
C GLN A 242 26.61 7.89 -5.70
N ALA A 243 27.65 7.10 -5.41
CA ALA A 243 27.53 5.70 -5.01
C ALA A 243 26.50 5.56 -3.88
N CYS A 244 25.56 4.63 -4.03
CA CYS A 244 24.58 4.32 -3.00
C CYS A 244 25.22 3.30 -2.03
N PRO A 245 25.68 3.70 -0.82
CA PRO A 245 26.24 2.74 0.12
C PRO A 245 25.16 1.74 0.52
N PHE A 246 25.50 0.45 0.50
CA PHE A 246 24.62 -0.69 0.76
C PHE A 246 23.84 -0.62 2.09
N SER A 247 24.29 0.20 3.05
CA SER A 247 23.60 0.48 4.31
C SER A 247 22.40 1.43 4.19
N ARG A 248 22.22 2.13 3.06
CA ARG A 248 21.14 3.13 2.85
C ARG A 248 19.86 2.57 2.20
N CYS A 249 19.88 1.34 1.70
CA CYS A 249 18.82 0.88 0.82
C CYS A 249 17.67 0.15 1.51
N LEU A 250 17.77 -0.17 2.80
CA LEU A 250 16.83 -1.14 3.35
C LEU A 250 16.07 -0.78 4.58
N LEU A 251 16.38 0.32 5.23
CA LEU A 251 15.34 1.09 5.88
C LEU A 251 15.71 2.53 5.71
N PHE A 252 14.66 3.33 5.64
CA PHE A 252 14.77 4.73 5.95
C PHE A 252 15.74 4.92 7.06
#